data_AF-A0A1H5ACE3-F1
#
_entry.id   AF-A0A1H5ACE3-F1
#
_cell.length_a   1.000
_cell.length_b   1.000
_cell.length_c   1.000
_cell.angle_alpha   90.00
_cell.angle_beta   90.00
_cell.angle_gamma   90.00
#
_symmetry.space_group_name_H-M   'P 1'
#
loop_
_entity.id
_entity.type
_entity.pdbx_description
1 polymer ?
#
loop_
_entity_poly.entity_id
_entity_poly.type
_entity_poly.pdbx_seq_one_letter_code
_entity_poly.pdbx_strand_id
1 'polypeptide(L)' 'MLRDDDYRQCAAQCIRLASKTDDVRDKALLIAMAERWRYLADQVTHSAILEKAALNSKERSAYLN' A
#
# COMPACT_ATOMS: atom_id res chain seq x y z
N MET A 1 9.47 -7.36 4.19
CA MET A 1 8.59 -6.45 3.44
C MET A 1 7.13 -6.90 3.64
N LEU A 2 6.62 -6.85 4.88
CA LEU A 2 5.27 -7.38 5.20
C LEU A 2 4.15 -6.32 5.06
N ARG A 3 4.49 -5.02 5.11
CA ARG A 3 3.49 -3.94 5.26
C ARG A 3 2.67 -3.65 4.00
N ASP A 4 3.23 -3.83 2.79
CA ASP A 4 2.50 -3.53 1.55
C ASP A 4 1.39 -4.56 1.29
N ASP A 5 1.72 -5.84 1.45
CA ASP A 5 0.78 -6.95 1.27
C ASP A 5 -0.39 -6.87 2.27
N ASP A 6 -0.12 -6.48 3.51
CA ASP A 6 -1.16 -6.28 4.54
C ASP A 6 -2.18 -5.21 4.12
N TYR A 7 -1.72 -4.06 3.59
CA TYR A 7 -2.61 -3.01 3.12
C TYR A 7 -3.41 -3.42 1.89
N ARG A 8 -2.80 -4.13 0.93
CA ARG A 8 -3.51 -4.67 -0.24
C ARG A 8 -4.56 -5.71 0.17
N GLN A 9 -4.26 -6.54 1.17
CA GLN A 9 -5.18 -7.54 1.70
C GLN A 9 -6.38 -6.89 2.41
N CYS A 10 -6.14 -5.85 3.24
CA CYS A 10 -7.20 -5.05 3.86
C CYS A 10 -8.12 -4.41 2.81
N ALA A 11 -7.55 -3.82 1.75
CA ALA A 11 -8.33 -3.27 0.66
C ALA A 11 -9.24 -4.32 0.00
N ALA A 12 -8.69 -5.52 -0.29
CA ALA A 12 -9.46 -6.61 -0.88
C ALA A 12 -10.58 -7.12 0.04
N GLN A 13 -10.36 -7.15 1.36
CA GLN A 13 -11.39 -7.50 2.34
C GLN A 13 -12.53 -6.49 2.35
N CYS A 14 -12.23 -5.19 2.32
CA CYS A 14 -13.24 -4.13 2.26
C CYS A 14 -14.12 -4.26 1.00
N ILE A 15 -13.53 -4.53 -0.17
CA ILE A 15 -14.29 -4.75 -1.41
C ILE A 15 -15.16 -6.02 -1.32
N ARG A 16 -14.64 -7.11 -0.76
CA ARG A 16 -15.44 -8.33 -0.56
C ARG A 16 -16.63 -8.08 0.35
N LEU A 17 -16.44 -7.31 1.42
CA LEU A 17 -17.54 -6.97 2.33
C LEU A 17 -18.56 -6.06 1.62
N ALA A 18 -18.11 -5.03 0.89
CA ALA A 18 -18.97 -4.14 0.12
C ALA A 18 -19.83 -4.87 -0.92
N SER A 19 -19.32 -5.98 -1.49
CA SER A 19 -20.07 -6.81 -2.44
C SER A 19 -21.21 -7.60 -1.81
N LYS A 20 -21.17 -7.80 -0.48
CA LYS A 20 -22.16 -8.54 0.31
C LYS A 20 -23.10 -7.63 1.11
N THR A 21 -22.85 -6.33 1.10
CA THR A 21 -23.65 -5.34 1.83
C THR A 21 -24.72 -4.75 0.91
N ASP A 22 -25.98 -4.83 1.35
CA ASP A 22 -27.12 -4.27 0.63
C ASP A 22 -27.32 -2.77 0.90
N ASP A 23 -26.88 -2.29 2.07
CA ASP A 23 -26.95 -0.88 2.42
C ASP A 23 -25.95 -0.06 1.58
N VAL A 24 -26.48 0.91 0.84
CA VAL A 24 -25.71 1.74 -0.10
C VAL A 24 -24.69 2.62 0.62
N ARG A 25 -24.99 3.09 1.83
CA ARG A 25 -24.09 3.95 2.62
C ARG A 25 -22.90 3.15 3.15
N ASP A 26 -23.16 1.98 3.72
CA ASP A 26 -22.13 1.08 4.23
C ASP A 26 -21.25 0.57 3.08
N LYS A 27 -21.85 0.28 1.92
CA LYS A 27 -21.11 -0.08 0.71
C LYS A 27 -20.17 1.03 0.26
N ALA A 28 -20.64 2.28 0.22
CA ALA A 28 -19.81 3.42 -0.14
C ALA A 28 -18.66 3.63 0.86
N LEU A 29 -18.92 3.48 2.16
CA LEU A 29 -17.90 3.57 3.20
C LEU A 29 -16.81 2.49 3.02
N LEU A 30 -17.21 1.25 2.77
CA LEU A 30 -16.27 0.14 2.56
C LEU A 30 -15.41 0.33 1.31
N ILE A 31 -15.98 0.88 0.23
CA ILE A 31 -15.21 1.22 -0.98
C ILE A 31 -14.19 2.32 -0.67
N ALA A 32 -14.59 3.40 0.01
CA ALA A 32 -13.68 4.49 0.39
C ALA A 32 -12.53 4.00 1.30
N MET A 33 -12.81 3.07 2.21
CA MET A 33 -11.77 2.43 3.03
C MET A 33 -10.80 1.61 2.18
N ALA A 34 -11.31 0.84 1.20
CA ALA A 34 -10.46 0.06 0.30
C ALA A 34 -9.51 0.94 -0.52
N GLU A 35 -10.00 2.08 -1.02
CA GLU A 35 -9.19 3.06 -1.74
C GLU A 35 -8.10 3.65 -0.83
N ARG A 36 -8.45 3.98 0.41
CA ARG A 36 -7.48 4.52 1.39
C ARG A 36 -6.37 3.53 1.70
N TRP A 37 -6.69 2.24 1.83
CA TRP A 37 -5.70 1.19 2.02
C TRP A 37 -4.77 1.03 0.82
N ARG A 38 -5.30 1.09 -0.41
CA ARG A 38 -4.46 1.08 -1.62
C ARG A 38 -3.49 2.25 -1.68
N TYR A 39 -3.96 3.45 -1.32
CA TYR A 39 -3.10 4.63 -1.28
C TYR A 39 -1.96 4.50 -0.24
N LEU A 40 -2.20 3.83 0.89
CA LEU A 40 -1.17 3.56 1.88
C LEU A 40 -0.15 2.52 1.39
N ALA A 41 -0.61 1.45 0.73
CA ALA A 41 0.26 0.48 0.06
C ALA A 41 1.21 1.18 -0.94
N ASP A 42 0.65 2.00 -1.82
CA ASP A 42 1.44 2.68 -2.85
C ASP A 42 2.48 3.65 -2.24
N GLN A 43 2.15 4.35 -1.16
CA GLN A 43 3.10 5.20 -0.43
C GLN A 43 4.23 4.39 0.21
N VAL A 44 3.93 3.26 0.86
CA VAL A 44 4.95 2.42 1.50
C VAL A 44 5.87 1.80 0.45
N THR A 45 5.30 1.39 -0.69
CA THR A 45 6.07 0.91 -1.83
C THR A 45 6.99 2.00 -2.37
N HIS A 46 6.49 3.22 -2.59
CA HIS A 46 7.30 4.35 -3.04
C HIS A 46 8.43 4.69 -2.05
N SER A 47 8.12 4.75 -0.76
CA SER A 47 9.12 5.02 0.29
C SER A 47 10.23 3.96 0.27
N ALA A 48 9.86 2.68 0.19
CA ALA A 48 10.84 1.59 0.18
C ALA A 48 11.72 1.60 -1.07
N ILE A 49 11.18 2.00 -2.23
CA ILE A 49 11.95 2.14 -3.48
C ILE A 49 12.97 3.28 -3.35
N LEU A 50 12.56 4.42 -2.79
CA LEU A 50 13.44 5.58 -2.60
C LEU A 50 14.57 5.29 -1.61
N GLU A 51 14.27 4.59 -0.49
CA GLU A 51 15.30 4.17 0.46
C GLU A 51 16.32 3.22 -0.17
N LYS A 52 15.88 2.23 -0.96
CA LYS A 52 16.78 1.33 -1.69
C LYS A 52 17.66 2.06 -2.70
N ALA A 53 17.08 3.02 -3.43
CA ALA A 53 17.84 3.83 -4.38
C ALA A 53 18.92 4.69 -3.68
N ALA A 54 18.60 5.24 -2.52
CA ALA A 54 19.54 6.01 -1.71
C ALA A 54 20.69 5.14 -1.14
N LEU A 55 20.39 3.90 -0.70
CA LEU A 55 21.42 2.95 -0.27
C LEU A 55 22.35 2.56 -1.42
N ASN A 56 21.80 2.19 -2.58
CA ASN A 56 22.58 1.80 -3.75
C ASN A 56 23.52 2.91 -4.24
N SER A 57 23.12 4.18 -4.09
CA SER A 57 23.98 5.34 -4.42
C SER A 57 25.16 5.49 -3.44
N LYS A 58 24.92 5.30 -2.13
CA LYS A 58 25.97 5.35 -1.11
C LYS A 58 26.98 4.21 -1.25
N GLU A 59 26.51 2.99 -1.51
CA GLU A 59 27.39 1.84 -1.71
C GLU A 59 28.30 2.02 -2.93
N ARG A 60 27.75 2.48 -4.06
CA ARG A 60 28.57 2.78 -5.26
C ARG A 60 29.65 3.83 -5.02
N SER A 61 29.38 4.83 -4.18
CA SER A 61 30.36 5.85 -3.79
C SER A 61 31.46 5.28 -2.89
N ALA A 62 31.15 4.30 -2.04
CA ALA A 62 32.11 3.68 -1.13
C ALA A 62 33.14 2.76 -1.82
N TYR A 63 32.80 2.17 -2.97
CA TYR A 63 33.70 1.31 -3.77
C TYR A 63 34.56 2.08 -4.79
N LEU A 64 34.40 3.40 -4.88
CA LEU A 64 35.13 4.26 -5.82
C LEU A 64 36.25 5.11 -5.16
N ASN A 65 36.61 4.82 -3.90
CA ASN A 65 37.76 5.43 -3.21
C ASN A 65 38.96 4.49 -3.17
#